data_AF-A0A183L418-F1
#
_entry.id   AF-A0A183L418-F1
#
_cell.length_a   1.000
_cell.length_b   1.000
_cell.length_c   1.000
_cell.angle_alpha   90.00
_cell.angle_beta   90.00
_cell.angle_gamma   90.00
#
_symmetry.space_group_name_H-M   'P 1'
#
loop_
_entity.id
_entity.type
_entity.pdbx_description
1 polymer ?
#
loop_
_entity_poly.entity_id
_entity_poly.type
_entity_poly.pdbx_seq_one_letter_code
_entity_poly.pdbx_strand_id
1 'polypeptide(L)'
;MTTLASQYLHSVLQKNRAVSEQNYGILVEALRLIAEILIWGDQNDSSVMDFFLEKNILEYFLQYMKQDLSRRICVQLLQTLNILFENITNQTAIYYLLSNNHTNAIITHRFDFTDEEVMAYYISFLKILSFRLNVNTISFFYIESRREFNLYVEAIKLFAHPEGMVRIAVRTITLNVHKVKDEAALEFIHHQTSLIYFSHLVWSIGNTILDIDCHKCQTKLKDLVAEHIDHLHYIDDLLSLGIEGLNEVLCDQLLRRLFIPLHIYSLLKQYKSDATTNLGTVS
;
A
#
# COMPACT_ATOMS: atom_id res chain seq x y z
N MET A 1 2.05 -13.99 -35.86
CA MET A 1 1.57 -14.97 -34.85
C MET A 1 0.97 -14.27 -33.62
N THR A 2 1.61 -13.22 -33.10
CA THR A 2 1.17 -12.44 -31.94
C THR A 2 -0.17 -11.72 -32.12
N THR A 3 -0.47 -11.20 -33.31
CA THR A 3 -1.79 -10.61 -33.62
C THR A 3 -2.93 -11.63 -33.52
N LEU A 4 -2.73 -12.85 -34.06
CA LEU A 4 -3.71 -13.93 -33.98
C LEU A 4 -3.92 -14.40 -32.53
N ALA A 5 -2.84 -14.51 -31.76
CA ALA A 5 -2.92 -14.83 -30.34
C ALA A 5 -3.68 -13.75 -29.55
N SER A 6 -3.43 -12.48 -29.84
CA SER A 6 -4.13 -11.35 -29.19
C SER A 6 -5.64 -11.37 -29.49
N GLN A 7 -6.00 -11.59 -30.76
CA GLN A 7 -7.40 -11.75 -31.18
C GLN A 7 -8.07 -12.96 -30.53
N TYR A 8 -7.36 -14.07 -30.44
CA TYR A 8 -7.83 -15.27 -29.75
C TYR A 8 -8.10 -15.00 -28.27
N LEU A 9 -7.14 -14.44 -27.54
CA LEU A 9 -7.28 -14.12 -26.12
C LEU A 9 -8.44 -13.15 -25.87
N HIS A 10 -8.57 -12.10 -26.68
CA HIS A 10 -9.72 -11.21 -26.60
C HIS A 10 -11.05 -11.96 -26.84
N SER A 11 -11.10 -12.87 -27.82
CA SER A 11 -12.31 -13.68 -28.09
C SER A 11 -12.66 -14.62 -26.93
N VAL A 12 -11.65 -15.15 -26.22
CA VAL A 12 -11.84 -15.97 -25.02
C VAL A 12 -12.51 -15.16 -23.93
N LEU A 13 -12.01 -13.95 -23.64
CA LEU A 13 -12.64 -13.07 -22.65
C LEU A 13 -14.05 -12.66 -23.05
N GLN A 14 -14.27 -12.33 -24.33
CA GLN A 14 -15.58 -11.94 -24.83
C GLN A 14 -16.62 -13.06 -24.70
N LYS A 15 -16.24 -14.32 -24.90
CA LYS A 15 -17.12 -15.49 -24.75
C LYS A 15 -17.36 -15.89 -23.29
N ASN A 16 -16.45 -15.53 -22.39
CA ASN A 16 -16.45 -15.97 -20.99
C ASN A 16 -16.63 -14.80 -20.02
N ARG A 17 -17.57 -13.89 -20.31
CA ARG A 17 -17.83 -12.72 -19.45
C ARG A 17 -18.30 -13.10 -18.04
N ALA A 18 -19.09 -14.16 -17.92
CA ALA A 18 -19.54 -14.69 -16.64
C ALA A 18 -18.62 -15.83 -16.19
N VAL A 19 -18.09 -15.72 -14.97
CA VAL A 19 -17.24 -16.74 -14.36
C VAL A 19 -18.09 -17.92 -13.91
N SER A 20 -17.64 -19.13 -14.21
CA SER A 20 -18.25 -20.39 -13.80
C SER A 20 -17.19 -21.45 -13.53
N GLU A 21 -17.57 -22.53 -12.84
CA GLU A 21 -16.68 -23.68 -12.61
C GLU A 21 -16.20 -24.36 -13.91
N GLN A 22 -16.89 -24.15 -15.03
CA GLN A 22 -16.52 -24.76 -16.31
C GLN A 22 -15.47 -23.95 -17.06
N ASN A 23 -15.46 -22.62 -16.89
CA ASN A 23 -14.58 -21.73 -17.65
C ASN A 23 -13.44 -21.11 -16.84
N TYR A 24 -13.42 -21.28 -15.51
CA TYR A 24 -12.41 -20.65 -14.66
C TYR A 24 -10.98 -21.00 -15.10
N GLY A 25 -10.70 -22.27 -15.44
CA GLY A 25 -9.36 -22.70 -15.86
C GLY A 25 -8.91 -22.04 -17.16
N ILE A 26 -9.85 -21.86 -18.10
CA ILE A 26 -9.61 -21.16 -19.36
C ILE A 26 -9.34 -19.67 -19.11
N LEU A 27 -10.11 -19.05 -18.23
CA LEU A 27 -9.93 -17.64 -17.86
C LEU A 27 -8.61 -17.40 -17.16
N VAL A 28 -8.23 -18.25 -16.19
CA VAL A 28 -6.95 -18.15 -15.47
C VAL A 28 -5.78 -18.18 -16.46
N GLU A 29 -5.78 -19.15 -17.37
CA GLU A 29 -4.72 -19.25 -18.38
C GLU A 29 -4.73 -18.08 -19.37
N ALA A 30 -5.92 -17.63 -19.79
CA ALA A 30 -6.03 -16.45 -20.66
C ALA A 30 -5.46 -15.20 -19.99
N LEU A 31 -5.75 -14.96 -18.71
CA LEU A 31 -5.24 -13.81 -17.95
C LEU A 31 -3.72 -13.85 -17.82
N ARG A 32 -3.14 -15.02 -17.58
CA ARG A 32 -1.68 -15.21 -17.55
C ARG A 32 -1.04 -14.89 -18.90
N LEU A 33 -1.56 -15.47 -19.97
CA LEU A 33 -1.07 -15.25 -21.34
C LEU A 33 -1.22 -13.79 -21.79
N ILE A 34 -2.27 -13.09 -21.33
CA ILE A 34 -2.45 -11.65 -21.61
C ILE A 34 -1.29 -10.85 -21.00
N ALA A 35 -0.91 -11.08 -19.74
CA ALA A 35 0.25 -10.38 -19.17
C ALA A 35 1.54 -10.68 -19.95
N GLU A 36 1.79 -11.95 -20.27
CA GLU A 36 2.98 -12.36 -21.04
C GLU A 36 3.04 -11.65 -22.40
N ILE A 37 1.92 -11.62 -23.14
CA ILE A 37 1.87 -11.01 -24.48
C ILE A 37 1.96 -9.48 -24.42
N LEU A 38 1.40 -8.86 -23.38
CA LEU A 38 1.47 -7.41 -23.16
C LEU A 38 2.90 -6.98 -22.84
N ILE A 39 3.60 -7.72 -21.99
CA ILE A 39 5.01 -7.47 -21.66
C ILE A 39 5.89 -7.70 -22.89
N TRP A 40 5.63 -8.75 -23.65
CA TRP A 40 6.35 -8.98 -24.90
C TRP A 40 6.11 -7.83 -25.90
N GLY A 41 4.84 -7.37 -26.03
CA GLY A 41 4.45 -6.26 -26.88
C GLY A 41 5.12 -4.94 -26.48
N ASP A 42 5.22 -4.65 -25.18
CA ASP A 42 5.94 -3.49 -24.64
C ASP A 42 7.38 -3.39 -25.15
N GLN A 43 8.06 -4.53 -25.26
CA GLN A 43 9.47 -4.62 -25.60
C GLN A 43 9.76 -4.82 -27.10
N ASN A 44 8.82 -5.41 -27.85
CA ASN A 44 9.09 -5.90 -29.21
C ASN A 44 8.15 -5.34 -30.28
N ASP A 45 6.88 -5.09 -29.96
CA ASP A 45 5.85 -4.69 -30.93
C ASP A 45 4.69 -3.94 -30.25
N SER A 46 4.72 -2.61 -30.33
CA SER A 46 3.73 -1.75 -29.69
C SER A 46 2.31 -1.99 -30.22
N SER A 47 2.15 -2.52 -31.44
CA SER A 47 0.82 -2.79 -32.01
C SER A 47 0.03 -3.84 -31.21
N VAL A 48 0.73 -4.77 -30.54
CA VAL A 48 0.11 -5.73 -29.62
C VAL A 48 -0.47 -5.00 -28.41
N MET A 49 0.30 -4.07 -27.85
CA MET A 49 -0.16 -3.25 -26.73
C MET A 49 -1.37 -2.40 -27.15
N ASP A 50 -1.24 -1.65 -28.25
CA ASP A 50 -2.31 -0.81 -28.80
C ASP A 50 -3.61 -1.61 -28.99
N PHE A 51 -3.55 -2.83 -29.52
CA PHE A 51 -4.71 -3.71 -29.66
C PHE A 51 -5.41 -3.97 -28.33
N PHE A 52 -4.68 -4.36 -27.28
CA PHE A 52 -5.29 -4.68 -25.98
C PHE A 52 -5.82 -3.44 -25.26
N LEU A 53 -5.13 -2.31 -25.41
CA LEU A 53 -5.58 -1.03 -24.91
C LEU A 53 -6.90 -0.62 -25.59
N GLU A 54 -6.97 -0.67 -26.92
CA GLU A 54 -8.21 -0.42 -27.70
C GLU A 54 -9.38 -1.33 -27.29
N LYS A 55 -9.11 -2.57 -26.87
CA LYS A 55 -10.13 -3.51 -26.41
C LYS A 55 -10.51 -3.35 -24.93
N ASN A 56 -9.95 -2.36 -24.23
CA ASN A 56 -10.20 -2.10 -22.80
C ASN A 56 -10.04 -3.37 -21.95
N ILE A 57 -8.89 -4.03 -22.04
CA ILE A 57 -8.63 -5.29 -21.35
C ILE A 57 -8.88 -5.23 -19.83
N LEU A 58 -8.57 -4.10 -19.19
CA LEU A 58 -8.81 -3.87 -17.76
C LEU A 58 -10.30 -3.82 -17.39
N GLU A 59 -11.20 -3.51 -18.33
CA GLU A 59 -12.64 -3.58 -18.10
C GLU A 59 -13.08 -5.02 -17.85
N TYR A 60 -12.54 -5.98 -18.61
CA TYR A 60 -12.80 -7.40 -18.36
C TYR A 60 -12.30 -7.81 -16.98
N PHE A 61 -11.12 -7.34 -16.57
CA PHE A 61 -10.55 -7.67 -15.25
C PHE A 61 -11.46 -7.16 -14.14
N LEU A 62 -11.94 -5.91 -14.24
CA LEU A 62 -12.92 -5.35 -13.31
C LEU A 62 -14.25 -6.10 -13.29
N GLN A 63 -14.76 -6.48 -14.47
CA GLN A 63 -16.00 -7.24 -14.57
C GLN A 63 -15.88 -8.60 -13.89
N TYR A 64 -14.73 -9.26 -14.01
CA TYR A 64 -14.46 -10.47 -13.26
C TYR A 64 -14.37 -10.17 -11.77
N MET A 65 -13.60 -9.15 -11.33
CA MET A 65 -13.49 -8.76 -9.91
C MET A 65 -14.84 -8.50 -9.23
N LYS A 66 -15.81 -7.94 -9.95
CA LYS A 66 -17.14 -7.63 -9.42
C LYS A 66 -18.07 -8.83 -9.31
N GLN A 67 -17.76 -9.93 -9.98
CA GLN A 67 -18.52 -11.17 -9.81
C GLN A 67 -18.11 -11.79 -8.48
N ASP A 68 -19.01 -12.54 -7.84
CA ASP A 68 -18.66 -13.25 -6.61
C ASP A 68 -17.65 -14.35 -6.99
N LEU A 69 -16.37 -14.02 -6.88
CA LEU A 69 -15.29 -14.75 -7.52
C LEU A 69 -14.85 -15.93 -6.67
N SER A 70 -14.49 -17.02 -7.34
CA SER A 70 -13.58 -17.98 -6.72
C SER A 70 -12.27 -17.27 -6.37
N ARG A 71 -11.74 -17.52 -5.16
CA ARG A 71 -10.41 -17.08 -4.70
C ARG A 71 -9.35 -17.15 -5.81
N ARG A 72 -9.34 -18.24 -6.58
CA ARG A 72 -8.35 -18.50 -7.64
C ARG A 72 -8.32 -17.43 -8.73
N ILE A 73 -9.47 -16.97 -9.21
CA ILE A 73 -9.51 -15.94 -10.25
C ILE A 73 -9.11 -14.59 -9.67
N CYS A 74 -9.54 -14.28 -8.44
CA CYS A 74 -9.12 -13.06 -7.76
C CYS A 74 -7.59 -12.98 -7.61
N VAL A 75 -6.98 -14.06 -7.10
CA VAL A 75 -5.53 -14.21 -6.99
C VAL A 75 -4.86 -14.07 -8.36
N GLN A 76 -5.35 -14.78 -9.38
CA GLN A 76 -4.78 -14.70 -10.73
C GLN A 76 -4.85 -13.28 -11.31
N LEU A 77 -5.96 -12.57 -11.12
CA LEU A 77 -6.10 -11.20 -11.59
C LEU A 77 -5.10 -10.26 -10.93
N LEU A 78 -4.96 -10.34 -9.60
CA LEU A 78 -3.97 -9.52 -8.87
C LEU A 78 -2.54 -9.88 -9.26
N GLN A 79 -2.21 -11.17 -9.43
CA GLN A 79 -0.91 -11.61 -9.94
C GLN A 79 -0.63 -11.06 -11.34
N THR A 80 -1.59 -11.20 -12.26
CA THR A 80 -1.49 -10.69 -13.64
C THR A 80 -1.27 -9.17 -13.64
N LEU A 81 -2.01 -8.42 -12.81
CA LEU A 81 -1.84 -6.97 -12.66
C LEU A 81 -0.48 -6.60 -12.09
N ASN A 82 0.00 -7.32 -11.07
CA ASN A 82 1.33 -7.09 -10.49
C ASN A 82 2.42 -7.27 -11.53
N ILE A 83 2.41 -8.40 -12.22
CA ILE A 83 3.37 -8.71 -13.29
C ILE A 83 3.31 -7.64 -14.40
N LEU A 84 2.10 -7.25 -14.81
CA LEU A 84 1.89 -6.23 -15.83
C LEU A 84 2.49 -4.87 -15.44
N PHE A 85 2.11 -4.34 -14.28
CA PHE A 85 2.56 -3.03 -13.83
C PHE A 85 4.02 -3.00 -13.38
N GLU A 86 4.61 -4.13 -13.00
CA GLU A 86 6.02 -4.23 -12.65
C GLU A 86 6.93 -4.26 -13.89
N ASN A 87 6.47 -4.88 -14.99
CA ASN A 87 7.32 -5.13 -16.16
C ASN A 87 7.10 -4.18 -17.34
N ILE A 88 5.95 -3.52 -17.46
CA ILE A 88 5.75 -2.52 -18.52
C ILE A 88 6.68 -1.34 -18.28
N THR A 89 7.39 -0.94 -19.34
CA THR A 89 8.33 0.18 -19.33
C THR A 89 7.89 1.33 -20.25
N ASN A 90 7.06 1.06 -21.26
CA ASN A 90 6.57 2.09 -22.16
C ASN A 90 5.69 3.10 -21.40
N GLN A 91 6.06 4.38 -21.48
CA GLN A 91 5.35 5.44 -20.76
C GLN A 91 3.92 5.60 -21.28
N THR A 92 3.70 5.61 -22.60
CA THR A 92 2.35 5.74 -23.19
C THR A 92 1.42 4.63 -22.69
N ALA A 93 1.93 3.40 -22.63
CA ALA A 93 1.21 2.26 -22.07
C ALA A 93 0.83 2.47 -20.60
N ILE A 94 1.78 2.90 -19.76
CA ILE A 94 1.52 3.20 -18.34
C ILE A 94 0.45 4.28 -18.20
N TYR A 95 0.56 5.38 -18.95
CA TYR A 95 -0.42 6.46 -18.92
C TYR A 95 -1.81 5.97 -19.31
N TYR A 96 -1.91 5.12 -20.34
CA TYR A 96 -3.19 4.55 -20.73
C TYR A 96 -3.80 3.70 -19.61
N LEU A 97 -3.02 2.78 -19.03
CA LEU A 97 -3.48 1.90 -17.96
C LEU A 97 -3.92 2.68 -16.71
N LEU A 98 -3.28 3.82 -16.41
CA LEU A 98 -3.63 4.66 -15.27
C LEU A 98 -4.80 5.62 -15.55
N SER A 99 -4.88 6.18 -16.75
CA SER A 99 -5.82 7.27 -17.09
C SER A 99 -7.29 6.87 -17.12
N ASN A 100 -7.63 5.62 -17.46
CA ASN A 100 -9.01 5.20 -17.66
C ASN A 100 -9.75 4.86 -16.34
N ASN A 101 -9.18 5.24 -15.19
CA ASN A 101 -9.74 5.06 -13.85
C ASN A 101 -10.00 3.59 -13.41
N HIS A 102 -9.75 2.60 -14.27
CA HIS A 102 -9.84 1.17 -13.94
C HIS A 102 -8.91 0.81 -12.78
N THR A 103 -7.70 1.35 -12.81
CA THR A 103 -6.71 1.15 -11.74
C THR A 103 -7.24 1.61 -10.38
N ASN A 104 -7.89 2.78 -10.29
CA ASN A 104 -8.54 3.24 -9.05
C ASN A 104 -9.72 2.36 -8.63
N ALA A 105 -10.50 1.87 -9.60
CA ALA A 105 -11.58 0.93 -9.32
C ALA A 105 -11.06 -0.41 -8.75
N ILE A 106 -9.88 -0.87 -9.21
CA ILE A 106 -9.20 -2.04 -8.63
C ILE A 106 -8.69 -1.72 -7.22
N ILE A 107 -8.01 -0.57 -7.02
CA ILE A 107 -7.50 -0.14 -5.71
C ILE A 107 -8.62 -0.14 -4.66
N THR A 108 -9.78 0.42 -5.00
CA THR A 108 -10.92 0.59 -4.09
C THR A 108 -11.88 -0.60 -4.04
N HIS A 109 -11.56 -1.68 -4.76
CA HIS A 109 -12.36 -2.90 -4.73
C HIS A 109 -12.30 -3.57 -3.34
N ARG A 110 -13.44 -4.13 -2.91
CA ARG A 110 -13.56 -4.80 -1.60
C ARG A 110 -13.14 -6.26 -1.70
N PHE A 111 -11.85 -6.50 -1.59
CA PHE A 111 -11.30 -7.85 -1.49
C PHE A 111 -11.59 -8.51 -0.14
N ASP A 112 -11.62 -9.83 -0.12
CA ASP A 112 -11.67 -10.61 1.13
C ASP A 112 -10.25 -10.76 1.70
N PHE A 113 -9.90 -9.88 2.65
CA PHE A 113 -8.60 -9.92 3.34
C PHE A 113 -8.54 -10.92 4.49
N THR A 114 -9.57 -11.74 4.70
CA THR A 114 -9.41 -12.95 5.53
C THR A 114 -8.51 -13.99 4.85
N ASP A 115 -8.35 -13.87 3.53
CA ASP A 115 -7.39 -14.63 2.74
C ASP A 115 -6.04 -13.92 2.66
N GLU A 116 -5.06 -14.43 3.40
CA GLU A 116 -3.69 -13.89 3.45
C GLU A 116 -3.02 -13.81 2.07
N GLU A 117 -3.36 -14.72 1.14
CA GLU A 117 -2.81 -14.71 -0.21
C GLU A 117 -3.36 -13.53 -1.03
N VAL A 118 -4.67 -13.28 -0.93
CA VAL A 118 -5.31 -12.12 -1.58
C VAL A 118 -4.74 -10.82 -1.01
N MET A 119 -4.59 -10.75 0.33
CA MET A 119 -4.01 -9.62 1.02
C MET A 119 -2.56 -9.35 0.56
N ALA A 120 -1.73 -10.38 0.46
CA ALA A 120 -0.35 -10.28 -0.01
C ALA A 120 -0.26 -9.74 -1.46
N TYR A 121 -1.07 -10.27 -2.37
CA TYR A 121 -1.08 -9.78 -3.75
C TYR A 121 -1.64 -8.37 -3.87
N TYR A 122 -2.65 -8.02 -3.08
CA TYR A 122 -3.23 -6.67 -3.06
C TYR A 122 -2.24 -5.63 -2.54
N ILE A 123 -1.57 -5.86 -1.41
CA ILE A 123 -0.59 -4.89 -0.91
C ILE A 123 0.61 -4.77 -1.84
N SER A 124 1.02 -5.87 -2.50
CA SER A 124 2.03 -5.83 -3.54
C SER A 124 1.58 -4.98 -4.73
N PHE A 125 0.32 -5.08 -5.14
CA PHE A 125 -0.26 -4.23 -6.19
C PHE A 125 -0.16 -2.75 -5.85
N LEU A 126 -0.61 -2.35 -4.66
CA LEU A 126 -0.49 -0.96 -4.20
C LEU A 126 0.98 -0.51 -4.17
N LYS A 127 1.89 -1.36 -3.69
CA LYS A 127 3.33 -1.07 -3.65
C LYS A 127 3.90 -0.85 -5.06
N ILE A 128 3.58 -1.71 -6.02
CA ILE A 128 4.03 -1.57 -7.41
C ILE A 128 3.51 -0.26 -8.01
N LEU A 129 2.24 0.07 -7.81
CA LEU A 129 1.68 1.34 -8.26
C LEU A 129 2.37 2.54 -7.61
N SER A 130 2.74 2.47 -6.33
CA SER A 130 3.46 3.54 -5.66
C SER A 130 4.83 3.82 -6.29
N PHE A 131 5.50 2.81 -6.85
CA PHE A 131 6.75 3.00 -7.59
C PHE A 131 6.55 3.61 -8.98
N ARG A 132 5.32 3.61 -9.51
CA ARG A 132 4.96 4.28 -10.77
C ARG A 132 4.58 5.75 -10.57
N LEU A 133 4.53 6.24 -9.33
CA LEU A 133 4.23 7.63 -9.03
C LEU A 133 5.39 8.55 -9.41
N ASN A 134 5.04 9.63 -10.11
CA ASN A 134 5.87 10.79 -10.38
C ASN A 134 4.96 11.99 -10.63
N VAL A 135 5.55 13.16 -10.86
CA VAL A 135 4.82 14.44 -11.05
C VAL A 135 3.75 14.34 -12.16
N ASN A 136 3.94 13.48 -13.15
CA ASN A 136 3.00 13.36 -14.26
C ASN A 136 1.94 12.24 -14.08
N THR A 137 2.13 11.31 -13.14
CA THR A 137 1.23 10.16 -12.94
C THR A 137 0.45 10.23 -11.66
N ILE A 138 0.89 11.04 -10.68
CA ILE A 138 0.26 11.15 -9.36
C ILE A 138 -1.21 11.59 -9.46
N SER A 139 -1.53 12.49 -10.37
CA SER A 139 -2.88 13.01 -10.59
C SER A 139 -3.88 11.92 -11.00
N PHE A 140 -3.44 10.83 -11.63
CA PHE A 140 -4.33 9.71 -11.99
C PHE A 140 -4.90 8.98 -10.76
N PHE A 141 -4.25 9.07 -9.60
CA PHE A 141 -4.72 8.44 -8.36
C PHE A 141 -5.57 9.39 -7.49
N TYR A 142 -5.72 10.64 -7.92
CA TYR A 142 -6.50 11.65 -7.23
C TYR A 142 -7.90 11.79 -7.85
N ILE A 143 -8.93 11.59 -7.03
CA ILE A 143 -10.32 11.76 -7.40
C ILE A 143 -10.80 13.12 -6.92
N GLU A 144 -10.83 14.10 -7.82
CA GLU A 144 -11.15 15.49 -7.50
C GLU A 144 -12.56 15.67 -6.87
N SER A 145 -13.56 14.95 -7.36
CA SER A 145 -14.94 15.04 -6.87
C SER A 145 -15.12 14.60 -5.42
N ARG A 146 -14.27 13.68 -4.95
CA ARG A 146 -14.26 13.19 -3.57
C ARG A 146 -13.18 13.85 -2.74
N ARG A 147 -12.23 14.56 -3.38
CA ARG A 147 -10.95 14.97 -2.82
C ARG A 147 -10.34 13.78 -2.10
N GLU A 148 -10.01 12.72 -2.85
CA GLU A 148 -9.45 11.51 -2.27
C GLU A 148 -8.30 10.99 -3.14
N PHE A 149 -7.20 10.64 -2.49
CA PHE A 149 -6.07 9.96 -3.12
C PHE A 149 -6.16 8.46 -2.79
N ASN A 150 -6.80 7.68 -3.67
CA ASN A 150 -7.23 6.31 -3.37
C ASN A 150 -6.07 5.40 -2.95
N LEU A 151 -4.93 5.49 -3.66
CA LEU A 151 -3.77 4.65 -3.40
C LEU A 151 -3.22 4.85 -1.97
N TYR A 152 -3.18 6.09 -1.48
CA TYR A 152 -2.72 6.42 -0.13
C TYR A 152 -3.76 6.00 0.91
N VAL A 153 -5.04 6.38 0.69
CA VAL A 153 -6.14 6.09 1.61
C VAL A 153 -6.30 4.59 1.83
N GLU A 154 -6.29 3.78 0.78
CA GLU A 154 -6.41 2.33 0.93
C GLU A 154 -5.17 1.71 1.60
N ALA A 155 -3.96 2.20 1.30
CA ALA A 155 -2.75 1.70 1.94
C ALA A 155 -2.72 1.98 3.45
N ILE A 156 -3.08 3.20 3.89
CA ILE A 156 -3.00 3.56 5.32
C ILE A 156 -4.04 2.84 6.19
N LYS A 157 -5.13 2.29 5.62
CA LYS A 157 -6.05 1.42 6.37
C LYS A 157 -5.36 0.18 6.92
N LEU A 158 -4.27 -0.24 6.29
CA LEU A 158 -3.50 -1.44 6.62
C LEU A 158 -2.28 -1.13 7.51
N PHE A 159 -2.14 0.09 8.05
CA PHE A 159 -0.94 0.50 8.78
C PHE A 159 -0.62 -0.38 10.00
N ALA A 160 -1.65 -0.86 10.71
CA ALA A 160 -1.55 -1.69 11.91
C ALA A 160 -1.83 -3.17 11.62
N HIS A 161 -1.59 -3.63 10.39
CA HIS A 161 -1.77 -5.03 10.03
C HIS A 161 -0.87 -5.94 10.89
N PRO A 162 -1.33 -7.11 11.36
CA PRO A 162 -0.54 -8.01 12.21
C PRO A 162 0.75 -8.50 11.54
N GLU A 163 0.72 -8.70 10.22
CA GLU A 163 1.91 -9.10 9.46
C GLU A 163 2.88 -7.93 9.20
N GLY A 164 4.14 -8.12 9.59
CA GLY A 164 5.19 -7.11 9.40
C GLY A 164 5.43 -6.75 7.93
N MET A 165 5.38 -7.71 7.01
CA MET A 165 5.57 -7.44 5.58
C MET A 165 4.53 -6.48 5.00
N VAL A 166 3.27 -6.59 5.44
CA VAL A 166 2.20 -5.65 5.06
C VAL A 166 2.52 -4.26 5.60
N ARG A 167 2.93 -4.14 6.87
CA ARG A 167 3.33 -2.84 7.46
C ARG A 167 4.50 -2.20 6.72
N ILE A 168 5.52 -2.99 6.35
CA ILE A 168 6.68 -2.53 5.56
C ILE A 168 6.23 -2.02 4.19
N ALA A 169 5.31 -2.72 3.53
CA ALA A 169 4.78 -2.28 2.24
C ALA A 169 3.96 -0.98 2.37
N VAL A 170 3.13 -0.83 3.41
CA VAL A 170 2.41 0.43 3.69
C VAL A 170 3.41 1.57 3.89
N ARG A 171 4.45 1.39 4.71
CA ARG A 171 5.51 2.39 4.91
C ARG A 171 6.17 2.78 3.58
N THR A 172 6.51 1.80 2.75
CA THR A 172 7.07 2.04 1.40
C THR A 172 6.13 2.88 0.54
N ILE A 173 4.83 2.54 0.51
CA ILE A 173 3.83 3.26 -0.27
C ILE A 173 3.72 4.71 0.21
N THR A 174 3.61 4.93 1.52
CA THR A 174 3.50 6.28 2.09
C THR A 174 4.73 7.15 1.78
N LEU A 175 5.94 6.58 1.85
CA LEU A 175 7.18 7.27 1.48
C LEU A 175 7.19 7.64 0.00
N ASN A 176 6.85 6.70 -0.88
CA ASN A 176 6.80 6.93 -2.32
C ASN A 176 5.79 8.02 -2.70
N VAL A 177 4.62 8.05 -2.05
CA VAL A 177 3.61 9.09 -2.24
C VAL A 177 4.15 10.45 -1.83
N HIS A 178 4.70 10.57 -0.62
CA HIS A 178 5.24 11.84 -0.12
C HIS A 178 6.47 12.33 -0.91
N LYS A 179 7.25 11.43 -1.50
CA LYS A 179 8.44 11.76 -2.29
C LYS A 179 8.12 12.50 -3.61
N VAL A 180 6.89 12.40 -4.12
CA VAL A 180 6.51 13.08 -5.37
C VAL A 180 6.35 14.57 -5.11
N LYS A 181 7.12 15.39 -5.84
CA LYS A 181 7.10 16.86 -5.74
C LYS A 181 5.91 17.47 -6.50
N ASP A 182 4.70 17.19 -6.03
CA ASP A 182 3.46 17.79 -6.54
C ASP A 182 2.73 18.48 -5.38
N GLU A 183 2.83 19.81 -5.33
CA GLU A 183 2.27 20.61 -4.22
C GLU A 183 0.74 20.45 -4.10
N ALA A 184 0.01 20.32 -5.21
CA ALA A 184 -1.45 20.20 -5.17
C ALA A 184 -1.90 18.83 -4.63
N ALA A 185 -1.23 17.75 -5.06
CA ALA A 185 -1.51 16.41 -4.53
C ALA A 185 -1.09 16.29 -3.05
N LEU A 186 0.04 16.89 -2.68
CA LEU A 186 0.55 16.88 -1.32
C LEU A 186 -0.28 17.75 -0.37
N GLU A 187 -0.77 18.91 -0.80
CA GLU A 187 -1.63 19.79 0.00
C GLU A 187 -2.85 19.02 0.52
N PHE A 188 -3.48 18.19 -0.32
CA PHE A 188 -4.57 17.32 0.11
C PHE A 188 -4.14 16.28 1.15
N ILE A 189 -3.07 15.53 0.88
CA ILE A 189 -2.60 14.44 1.75
C ILE A 189 -2.27 14.99 3.14
N HIS A 190 -1.60 16.15 3.18
CA HIS A 190 -1.23 16.84 4.40
C HIS A 190 -2.45 17.33 5.18
N HIS A 191 -3.43 17.96 4.52
CA HIS A 191 -4.58 18.55 5.19
C HIS A 191 -5.55 17.52 5.79
N GLN A 192 -5.79 16.39 5.11
CA GLN A 192 -6.88 15.49 5.48
C GLN A 192 -6.42 14.24 6.23
N THR A 193 -5.22 13.72 5.93
CA THR A 193 -4.84 12.35 6.34
C THR A 193 -3.54 12.25 7.13
N SER A 194 -2.56 13.12 6.90
CA SER A 194 -1.26 13.04 7.58
C SER A 194 -1.37 13.11 9.11
N LEU A 195 -2.25 13.97 9.65
CA LEU A 195 -2.42 14.08 11.10
C LEU A 195 -2.95 12.79 11.73
N ILE A 196 -3.96 12.17 11.13
CA ILE A 196 -4.56 10.92 11.64
C ILE A 196 -3.55 9.79 11.55
N TYR A 197 -2.88 9.67 10.40
CA TYR A 197 -1.85 8.66 10.17
C TYR A 197 -0.69 8.78 11.18
N PHE A 198 -0.14 9.98 11.37
CA PHE A 198 0.95 10.21 12.32
C PHE A 198 0.52 10.05 13.77
N SER A 199 -0.70 10.45 14.12
CA SER A 199 -1.27 10.16 15.44
C SER A 199 -1.26 8.65 15.73
N HIS A 200 -1.68 7.83 14.76
CA HIS A 200 -1.66 6.37 14.90
C HIS A 200 -0.24 5.78 14.93
N LEU A 201 0.67 6.30 14.09
CA LEU A 201 2.08 5.89 14.10
C LEU A 201 2.71 6.13 15.49
N VAL A 202 2.55 7.34 16.02
CA VAL A 202 3.10 7.72 17.32
C VAL A 202 2.49 6.89 18.45
N TRP A 203 1.18 6.62 18.38
CA TRP A 203 0.51 5.72 19.33
C TRP A 203 1.05 4.29 19.26
N SER A 204 1.25 3.75 18.05
CA SER A 204 1.84 2.41 17.85
C SER A 204 3.23 2.32 18.48
N ILE A 205 4.07 3.33 18.29
CA ILE A 205 5.40 3.41 18.91
C ILE A 205 5.30 3.42 20.43
N GLY A 206 4.38 4.22 20.98
CA GLY A 206 4.12 4.27 22.42
C GLY A 206 3.76 2.90 23.00
N ASN A 207 2.91 2.14 22.32
CA ASN A 207 2.57 0.78 22.74
C ASN A 207 3.79 -0.15 22.70
N THR A 208 4.59 -0.12 21.63
CA THR A 208 5.81 -0.93 21.55
C THR A 208 6.76 -0.60 22.71
N ILE A 209 6.91 0.68 23.09
CA ILE A 209 7.72 1.09 24.25
C ILE A 209 7.15 0.53 25.56
N LEU A 210 5.84 0.59 25.76
CA LEU A 210 5.19 0.05 26.95
C LEU A 210 5.33 -1.47 27.05
N ASP A 211 5.20 -2.16 25.91
CA ASP A 211 5.42 -3.61 25.83
C ASP A 211 6.88 -3.93 26.20
N ILE A 212 7.86 -3.17 25.70
CA ILE A 212 9.27 -3.31 26.09
C ILE A 212 9.45 -3.17 27.62
N ASP A 213 8.85 -2.15 28.26
CA ASP A 213 8.98 -1.92 29.72
C ASP A 213 8.35 -3.06 30.56
N CYS A 214 7.32 -3.74 30.04
CA CYS A 214 6.60 -4.79 30.76
C CYS A 214 7.23 -6.19 30.63
N HIS A 215 8.06 -6.43 29.61
CA HIS A 215 8.51 -7.79 29.27
C HIS A 215 9.82 -8.20 29.95
N LYS A 216 9.84 -9.38 30.57
CA LYS A 216 11.02 -9.98 31.22
C LYS A 216 11.69 -11.10 30.40
N CYS A 217 11.08 -11.51 29.30
CA CYS A 217 11.56 -12.62 28.45
C CYS A 217 12.49 -12.08 27.35
N GLN A 218 13.74 -12.56 27.30
CA GLN A 218 14.78 -12.03 26.40
C GLN A 218 14.44 -12.15 24.90
N THR A 219 13.80 -13.25 24.48
CA THR A 219 13.48 -13.47 23.06
C THR A 219 12.41 -12.49 22.57
N LYS A 220 11.28 -12.40 23.29
CA LYS A 220 10.22 -11.42 22.96
C LYS A 220 10.70 -9.98 23.04
N LEU A 221 11.57 -9.67 24.01
CA LEU A 221 12.18 -8.35 24.13
C LEU A 221 13.02 -7.99 22.89
N LYS A 222 13.77 -8.95 22.33
CA LYS A 222 14.56 -8.74 21.12
C LYS A 222 13.67 -8.38 19.93
N ASP A 223 12.56 -9.09 19.75
CA ASP A 223 11.62 -8.83 18.65
C ASP A 223 10.94 -7.46 18.80
N LEU A 224 10.51 -7.09 20.01
CA LEU A 224 9.92 -5.78 20.32
C LEU A 224 10.92 -4.63 20.09
N VAL A 225 12.19 -4.82 20.48
CA VAL A 225 13.24 -3.82 20.24
C VAL A 225 13.51 -3.67 18.74
N ALA A 226 13.53 -4.77 17.98
CA ALA A 226 13.67 -4.70 16.52
C ALA A 226 12.50 -3.94 15.87
N GLU A 227 11.26 -4.21 16.29
CA GLU A 227 10.10 -3.46 15.82
C GLU A 227 10.15 -1.97 16.19
N HIS A 228 10.66 -1.64 17.38
CA HIS A 228 10.87 -0.25 17.77
C HIS A 228 11.93 0.43 16.90
N ILE A 229 13.04 -0.24 16.61
CA ILE A 229 14.09 0.27 15.70
C ILE A 229 13.53 0.50 14.29
N ASP A 230 12.69 -0.42 13.78
CA ASP A 230 12.05 -0.25 12.48
C ASP A 230 11.12 0.98 12.43
N HIS A 231 10.44 1.30 13.55
CA HIS A 231 9.66 2.54 13.63
C HIS A 231 10.55 3.79 13.58
N LEU A 232 11.71 3.77 14.26
CA LEU A 232 12.64 4.90 14.25
C LEU A 232 13.26 5.11 12.87
N HIS A 233 13.63 4.05 12.16
CA HIS A 233 14.09 4.15 10.78
C HIS A 233 13.01 4.72 9.87
N TYR A 234 11.76 4.31 10.04
CA TYR A 234 10.67 4.87 9.25
C TYR A 234 10.43 6.37 9.53
N ILE A 235 10.56 6.81 10.78
CA ILE A 235 10.50 8.25 11.12
C ILE A 235 11.66 9.00 10.47
N ASP A 236 12.87 8.45 10.53
CA ASP A 236 14.05 9.04 9.91
C ASP A 236 13.88 9.18 8.39
N ASP A 237 13.36 8.15 7.72
CA ASP A 237 13.04 8.18 6.29
C ASP A 237 12.03 9.29 5.96
N LEU A 238 10.97 9.44 6.77
CA LEU A 238 9.96 10.50 6.59
C LEU A 238 10.56 11.90 6.76
N LEU A 239 11.33 12.13 7.83
CA LEU A 239 11.96 13.42 8.10
C LEU A 239 12.98 13.79 7.02
N SER A 240 13.71 12.78 6.53
CA SER A 240 14.72 12.90 5.47
C SER A 240 14.13 13.27 4.10
N LEU A 241 12.81 13.18 3.91
CA LEU A 241 12.15 13.74 2.72
C LEU A 241 12.28 15.27 2.65
N GLY A 242 12.50 15.94 3.78
CA GLY A 242 12.71 17.40 3.85
C GLY A 242 11.47 18.23 3.54
N ILE A 243 10.27 17.67 3.76
CA ILE A 243 8.99 18.35 3.52
C ILE A 243 8.59 19.09 4.80
N GLU A 244 8.71 20.41 4.81
CA GLU A 244 8.55 21.24 6.02
C GLU A 244 7.22 21.00 6.74
N GLY A 245 6.08 21.09 6.03
CA GLY A 245 4.76 20.88 6.64
C GLY A 245 4.55 19.45 7.17
N LEU A 246 5.13 18.44 6.50
CA LEU A 246 5.08 17.06 6.99
C LEU A 246 5.91 16.90 8.28
N ASN A 247 7.12 17.46 8.28
CA ASN A 247 8.05 17.41 9.39
C ASN A 247 7.52 18.15 10.61
N GLU A 248 6.87 19.29 10.42
CA GLU A 248 6.22 20.05 11.50
C GLU A 248 5.16 19.19 12.19
N VAL A 249 4.23 18.61 11.42
CA VAL A 249 3.16 17.76 11.97
C VAL A 249 3.74 16.53 12.66
N LEU A 250 4.70 15.83 12.05
CA LEU A 250 5.31 14.63 12.64
C LEU A 250 6.05 14.94 13.94
N CYS A 251 6.88 15.99 13.95
CA CYS A 251 7.61 16.43 15.15
C CYS A 251 6.66 16.84 16.27
N ASP A 252 5.59 17.58 15.95
CA ASP A 252 4.58 17.97 16.94
C ASP A 252 3.89 16.75 17.56
N GLN A 253 3.48 15.77 16.73
CA GLN A 253 2.88 14.53 17.23
C GLN A 253 3.85 13.75 18.12
N LEU A 254 5.10 13.57 17.71
CA LEU A 254 6.13 12.87 18.49
C LEU A 254 6.39 13.56 19.84
N LEU A 255 6.57 14.88 19.84
CA LEU A 255 6.82 15.63 21.07
C LEU A 255 5.63 15.57 22.02
N ARG A 256 4.43 15.91 21.54
CA ARG A 256 3.25 16.07 22.41
C ARG A 256 2.65 14.74 22.85
N ARG A 257 2.66 13.72 22.01
CA ARG A 257 1.97 12.46 22.28
C ARG A 257 2.87 11.32 22.74
N LEU A 258 4.19 11.43 22.55
CA LEU A 258 5.14 10.39 22.95
C LEU A 258 6.18 10.91 23.94
N PHE A 259 7.06 11.81 23.53
CA PHE A 259 8.23 12.17 24.33
C PHE A 259 7.88 12.92 25.62
N ILE A 260 7.07 13.98 25.54
CA ILE A 260 6.68 14.76 26.74
C ILE A 260 5.97 13.86 27.77
N PRO A 261 4.93 13.07 27.41
CA PRO A 261 4.29 12.15 28.35
C PRO A 261 5.26 11.12 28.97
N LEU A 262 6.14 10.52 28.17
CA LEU A 262 7.12 9.53 28.65
C LEU A 262 8.12 10.15 29.64
N HIS A 263 8.65 11.33 29.34
CA HIS A 263 9.56 12.03 30.24
C HIS A 263 8.88 12.42 31.55
N ILE A 264 7.67 12.96 31.51
CA ILE A 264 6.89 13.30 32.72
C ILE A 264 6.64 12.04 33.55
N TYR A 265 6.22 10.94 32.93
CA TYR A 265 5.96 9.68 33.63
C TYR A 265 7.22 9.13 34.32
N SER A 266 8.36 9.13 33.62
CA SER A 266 9.64 8.67 34.18
C SER A 266 10.05 9.49 35.41
N LEU A 267 9.96 10.82 35.33
CA LEU A 267 10.27 11.73 36.44
C LEU A 267 9.35 11.52 37.64
N LEU A 268 8.04 11.32 37.42
CA LEU A 268 7.08 11.04 38.48
C LEU A 268 7.32 9.69 39.16
N LYS A 269 7.77 8.67 38.42
CA LYS A 269 8.11 7.34 38.95
C LYS A 269 9.33 7.42 39.89
N GLN A 270 10.36 8.18 39.51
CA GLN A 270 11.54 8.42 40.35
C GLN A 270 11.17 9.14 41.65
N TYR A 271 10.40 10.22 41.57
CA TYR A 271 9.95 10.97 42.75
C TYR A 271 9.19 10.09 43.76
N LYS A 272 8.30 9.21 43.29
CA LYS A 272 7.59 8.26 44.16
C LYS A 272 8.53 7.24 44.80
N SER A 273 9.51 6.71 44.06
CA SER A 273 10.52 5.78 44.57
C SER A 273 11.36 6.40 45.68
N ASP A 274 11.84 7.62 45.49
CA ASP A 274 12.66 8.35 46.47
C ASP A 274 11.85 8.70 47.73
N ALA A 275 10.58 9.09 47.57
CA ALA A 275 9.69 9.35 48.70
C ALA A 275 9.44 8.09 49.56
N THR A 276 9.26 6.92 48.95
CA THR A 276 9.13 5.64 49.68
C THR A 276 10.43 5.17 50.34
N THR A 277 11.59 5.44 49.74
CA THR A 277 12.90 5.04 50.29
C THR A 277 13.25 5.88 51.53
N ASN A 278 12.87 7.16 51.54
CA ASN A 278 13.09 8.08 52.66
C ASN A 278 12.12 7.88 53.85
N LEU A 279 11.02 7.16 53.67
CA LEU A 279 10.10 6.77 54.76
C LEU A 279 10.50 5.44 55.44
N GLY A 280 11.40 4.66 54.83
CA GLY A 280 11.86 3.37 55.34
C GLY A 280 13.15 3.40 56.18
N THR A 281 13.77 4.57 56.35
CA THR A 281 15.03 4.75 57.10
C THR A 281 14.84 5.41 58.48
N VAL A 282 13.60 5.53 58.94
CA VAL A 282 13.27 5.97 60.31
C VAL A 282 12.64 4.80 61.07
N SER A 283 13.46 3.84 61.48
CA SER A 283 13.12 2.83 62.49
C SER A 283 14.38 2.38 63.22
#